data_AF-A0A533UK54-F1
#
_entry.id   AF-A0A533UK54-F1
#
_cell.length_a   1.000
_cell.length_b   1.000
_cell.length_c   1.000
_cell.angle_alpha   90.00
_cell.angle_beta   90.00
_cell.angle_gamma   90.00
#
_symmetry.space_group_name_H-M   'P 1'
#
loop_
_entity.id
_entity.type
_entity.pdbx_description
1 polymer ?
#
loop_
_entity_poly.entity_id
_entity_poly.type
_entity_poly.pdbx_seq_one_letter_code
_entity_poly.pdbx_strand_id
1 'polypeptide(L)'
;QSEEARAEAILLMRVQDQLISPRYGGPIIGALRDFITGAYLLTKDGTTLNPQEFANLALIGGYDGTFPEPAIKNKNGQFYTGKQL
;
A
#
# COMPACT_ATOMS: atom_id res chain seq x y z
N GLN A 1 7.14 33.90 16.90
CA GLN A 1 7.55 32.51 16.58
C GLN A 1 9.04 32.55 16.25
N SER A 2 9.88 31.78 16.95
CA SER A 2 11.34 31.78 16.71
C SER A 2 11.73 30.75 15.64
N GLU A 3 12.85 30.99 14.95
CA GLU A 3 13.43 30.01 14.01
C GLU A 3 13.79 28.70 14.72
N GLU A 4 14.26 28.78 15.97
CA GLU A 4 14.61 27.60 16.78
C GLU A 4 13.39 26.70 17.05
N ALA A 5 12.25 27.28 17.45
CA ALA A 5 11.02 26.51 17.67
C ALA A 5 10.49 25.89 16.37
N ARG A 6 10.70 26.54 15.22
CA ARG A 6 10.35 25.98 13.91
C ARG A 6 11.26 24.81 13.55
N ALA A 7 12.56 24.94 13.78
CA ALA A 7 13.54 23.87 13.54
C ALA A 7 13.26 22.66 14.43
N GLU A 8 12.97 22.87 15.72
CA GLU A 8 12.63 21.82 16.68
C GLU A 8 11.33 21.10 16.28
N ALA A 9 10.30 21.85 15.87
CA ALA A 9 9.05 21.26 15.40
C ALA A 9 9.23 20.39 14.15
N ILE A 10 10.05 20.85 13.20
CA ILE A 10 10.36 20.07 11.99
C ILE A 10 11.20 18.85 12.32
N LEU A 11 12.15 18.94 13.23
CA LEU A 11 13.05 17.82 13.53
C LEU A 11 12.42 16.76 14.43
N LEU A 12 11.66 17.17 15.45
CA LEU A 12 11.17 16.27 16.50
C LEU A 12 9.69 15.92 16.37
N MET A 13 8.87 16.84 15.85
CA MET A 13 7.40 16.70 15.84
C MET A 13 6.84 16.30 14.48
N ARG A 14 7.68 15.83 13.57
CA ARG A 14 7.26 15.34 12.25
C ARG A 14 6.46 14.04 12.37
N VAL A 15 5.28 14.02 11.76
CA VAL A 15 4.32 12.90 11.88
C VAL A 15 4.90 11.56 11.44
N GLN A 16 5.66 11.53 10.34
CA GLN A 16 6.20 10.26 9.82
C GLN A 16 7.28 9.64 10.73
N ASP A 17 7.88 10.45 11.62
CA ASP A 17 8.86 9.97 12.61
C ASP A 17 8.17 9.43 13.88
N GLN A 18 6.85 9.62 14.00
CA GLN A 18 6.02 9.21 15.14
C GLN A 18 5.16 7.96 14.83
N LEU A 19 5.53 7.18 13.80
CA LEU A 19 4.79 5.96 13.42
C LEU A 19 4.74 4.94 14.56
N ILE A 20 5.83 4.78 15.32
CA ILE A 20 5.95 3.85 16.44
C ILE A 20 5.77 4.59 17.75
N SER A 21 4.88 4.11 18.62
CA SER A 21 4.71 4.70 19.94
C SER A 21 5.77 4.19 20.92
N PRO A 22 6.46 5.08 21.66
CA PRO A 22 7.38 4.68 22.72
C PRO A 22 6.68 4.03 23.92
N ARG A 23 5.35 4.18 24.06
CA ARG A 23 4.59 3.60 25.19
C ARG A 23 4.50 2.07 25.13
N TYR A 24 4.44 1.49 23.93
CA TYR A 24 4.25 0.06 23.73
C TYR A 24 5.08 -0.54 22.58
N GLY A 25 5.93 0.27 21.93
CA GLY A 25 6.85 -0.19 20.88
C GLY A 25 6.16 -0.63 19.59
N GLY A 26 4.87 -0.28 19.40
CA GLY A 26 4.06 -0.69 18.26
C GLY A 26 3.64 0.47 17.36
N PRO A 27 3.29 0.20 16.09
CA PRO A 27 2.79 1.22 15.17
C PRO A 27 1.44 1.77 15.64
N ILE A 28 1.30 3.09 15.63
CA ILE A 28 0.05 3.79 15.99
C ILE A 28 -0.68 4.41 14.80
N ILE A 29 0.00 4.51 13.66
CA ILE A 29 -0.60 4.92 12.40
C ILE A 29 -0.71 3.68 11.52
N GLY A 30 -1.91 3.42 11.00
CA GLY A 30 -2.20 2.24 10.20
C GLY A 30 -3.52 2.34 9.45
N ALA A 31 -3.81 1.31 8.64
CA ALA A 31 -5.03 1.19 7.88
C ALA A 31 -6.26 1.05 8.80
N LEU A 32 -7.36 1.72 8.45
CA LEU A 32 -8.63 1.68 9.17
C LEU A 32 -9.81 1.56 8.20
N ARG A 33 -10.84 0.80 8.60
CA ARG A 33 -12.12 0.62 7.88
C ARG A 33 -11.92 0.15 6.44
N ASP A 34 -12.07 1.05 5.48
CA ASP A 34 -12.11 0.75 4.05
C ASP A 34 -10.79 0.19 3.55
N PHE A 35 -9.67 0.64 4.11
CA PHE A 35 -8.36 0.10 3.77
C PHE A 35 -8.22 -1.38 4.17
N ILE A 36 -8.78 -1.77 5.31
CA ILE A 36 -8.75 -3.17 5.78
C ILE A 36 -9.65 -4.02 4.88
N THR A 37 -10.88 -3.57 4.64
CA THR A 37 -11.84 -4.27 3.78
C THR A 37 -11.32 -4.40 2.35
N GLY A 38 -10.75 -3.33 1.80
CA GLY A 38 -10.17 -3.30 0.46
C GLY A 38 -8.98 -4.25 0.34
N ALA A 39 -8.03 -4.20 1.28
CA ALA A 39 -6.89 -5.11 1.30
C ALA A 39 -7.34 -6.58 1.42
N TYR A 40 -8.34 -6.87 2.24
CA TYR A 40 -8.91 -8.21 2.37
C TYR A 40 -9.53 -8.68 1.06
N LEU A 41 -10.41 -7.89 0.42
CA LEU A 41 -11.06 -8.28 -0.84
C LEU A 41 -10.04 -8.42 -1.98
N LEU A 42 -9.05 -7.54 -2.04
CA LEU A 42 -7.98 -7.59 -3.05
C LEU A 42 -7.16 -8.87 -2.91
N THR A 43 -6.75 -9.22 -1.69
CA THR A 43 -5.85 -10.37 -1.43
C THR A 43 -6.57 -11.69 -1.17
N LYS A 44 -7.89 -11.71 -1.20
CA LYS A 44 -8.70 -12.92 -1.02
C LYS A 44 -8.45 -13.93 -2.14
N ASP A 45 -8.44 -15.21 -1.78
CA ASP A 45 -8.36 -16.29 -2.77
C ASP A 45 -9.54 -16.25 -3.74
N GLY A 46 -9.23 -16.37 -5.03
CA GLY A 46 -10.22 -16.28 -6.12
C GLY A 46 -10.41 -14.87 -6.68
N THR A 47 -9.83 -13.82 -6.07
CA THR A 47 -9.80 -12.48 -6.68
C THR A 47 -8.87 -12.48 -7.89
N THR A 48 -9.43 -12.15 -9.05
CA THR A 48 -8.71 -12.08 -10.32
C THR A 48 -8.83 -10.68 -10.92
N LEU A 49 -7.75 -10.20 -11.52
CA LEU A 49 -7.63 -8.89 -12.14
C LEU A 49 -7.27 -9.09 -13.61
N ASN A 50 -7.92 -8.32 -14.48
CA ASN A 50 -7.50 -8.26 -15.87
C ASN A 50 -6.18 -7.45 -15.99
N PRO A 51 -5.44 -7.56 -17.11
CA PRO A 51 -4.16 -6.88 -17.27
C PRO A 51 -4.23 -5.35 -17.13
N GLN A 52 -5.36 -4.74 -17.54
CA GLN A 52 -5.56 -3.30 -17.48
C GLN A 52 -5.82 -2.83 -16.04
N GLU A 53 -6.65 -3.55 -15.28
CA GLU A 53 -6.89 -3.30 -13.85
C GLU A 53 -5.59 -3.43 -13.05
N PHE A 54 -4.83 -4.49 -13.32
CA PHE A 54 -3.54 -4.71 -12.68
C PHE A 54 -2.56 -3.55 -12.94
N ALA A 55 -2.41 -3.16 -14.21
CA ALA A 55 -1.52 -2.06 -14.59
C ALA A 55 -1.96 -0.72 -13.98
N ASN A 56 -3.26 -0.43 -13.96
CA ASN A 56 -3.78 0.80 -13.36
C ASN A 56 -3.54 0.85 -11.85
N LEU A 57 -3.78 -0.26 -11.14
CA LEU A 57 -3.53 -0.34 -9.70
C LEU A 57 -2.03 -0.24 -9.38
N ALA A 58 -1.18 -0.89 -10.17
CA ALA A 58 0.27 -0.80 -10.03
C ALA A 58 0.78 0.64 -10.25
N LEU A 59 0.24 1.33 -11.25
CA LEU A 59 0.55 2.74 -11.51
C LEU A 59 0.14 3.64 -10.34
N ILE A 60 -1.06 3.45 -9.78
CA ILE A 60 -1.51 4.22 -8.61
C ILE A 60 -0.62 3.93 -7.38
N GLY A 61 -0.15 2.69 -7.24
CA GLY A 61 0.81 2.28 -6.22
C GLY A 61 2.24 2.82 -6.44
N GLY A 62 2.50 3.49 -7.56
CA GLY A 62 3.83 4.00 -7.92
C GLY A 62 4.83 2.92 -8.30
N TYR A 63 4.36 1.74 -8.74
CA TYR A 63 5.22 0.64 -9.16
C TYR A 63 5.89 0.93 -10.51
N ASP A 64 7.21 0.84 -10.56
CA ASP A 64 8.05 1.12 -11.73
C ASP A 64 8.82 -0.12 -12.25
N GLY A 65 8.62 -1.28 -11.61
CA GLY A 65 9.26 -2.53 -11.97
C GLY A 65 8.63 -3.23 -13.19
N THR A 66 9.23 -4.36 -13.56
CA THR A 66 8.67 -5.23 -14.61
C THR A 66 7.50 -6.04 -14.07
N PHE A 67 6.39 -6.07 -14.79
CA PHE A 67 5.24 -6.87 -14.38
C PHE A 67 5.57 -8.37 -14.31
N PRO A 68 5.05 -9.07 -13.29
CA PRO A 68 5.20 -10.51 -13.19
C PRO A 68 4.45 -11.22 -14.32
N GLU A 69 4.71 -12.51 -14.50
CA GLU A 69 3.85 -13.29 -15.40
C GLU A 69 2.45 -13.49 -14.80
N PRO A 70 1.38 -13.46 -15.62
CA PRO A 70 0.03 -13.75 -15.16
C PRO A 70 -0.06 -15.12 -14.49
N ALA A 71 -0.58 -15.19 -13.26
CA ALA A 71 -0.73 -16.44 -12.53
C ALA A 71 -1.75 -17.39 -13.18
N ILE A 72 -2.71 -16.86 -13.94
CA ILE A 72 -3.76 -17.64 -14.58
C ILE A 72 -3.69 -17.40 -16.09
N LYS A 73 -3.36 -18.45 -16.84
CA LYS A 73 -3.32 -18.45 -18.31
C LYS A 73 -4.29 -19.53 -18.83
N ASN A 74 -5.49 -19.11 -19.21
CA ASN A 74 -6.54 -20.00 -19.71
C ASN A 74 -6.92 -19.64 -21.16
N LYS A 75 -7.74 -20.46 -21.80
CA LYS A 75 -8.27 -20.17 -23.16
C LYS A 75 -8.98 -18.81 -23.27
N ASN A 76 -9.44 -18.26 -22.15
CA ASN A 76 -10.19 -17.02 -22.07
C ASN A 76 -9.31 -15.77 -21.81
N GLY A 77 -7.98 -15.93 -21.70
CA GLY A 77 -7.05 -14.83 -21.50
C GLY A 77 -6.06 -15.02 -20.36
N GLN A 78 -5.31 -13.95 -20.08
CA GLN A 78 -4.31 -13.85 -19.03
C GLN A 78 -4.88 -13.01 -17.87
N PHE A 79 -4.85 -13.56 -16.66
CA PHE A 79 -5.33 -12.89 -15.46
C PHE A 79 -4.28 -12.91 -14.36
N TYR A 80 -4.28 -11.84 -13.57
CA TYR A 80 -3.45 -11.68 -12.38
C TYR A 80 -4.27 -11.95 -11.13
N THR A 81 -3.60 -12.34 -10.04
CA THR A 81 -4.26 -12.39 -8.73
C THR A 81 -3.97 -11.09 -7.98
N GLY A 82 -4.85 -10.69 -7.05
CA GLY A 82 -4.57 -9.51 -6.23
C GLY A 82 -3.37 -9.65 -5.29
N LYS A 83 -2.85 -10.87 -5.09
CA LYS A 83 -1.60 -11.14 -4.36
C LYS A 83 -0.33 -10.89 -5.20
N GLN A 84 -0.46 -10.77 -6.52
CA GLN A 84 0.66 -10.45 -7.43
C GLN A 84 0.91 -8.96 -7.58
N LEU A 85 -0.05 -8.13 -7.14
CA LEU A 85 0.05 -6.68 -7.12
C LEU A 85 0.91 -6.26 -5.92
#